data_AF-A0A2P0B318-F1
#
_entry.id   AF-A0A2P0B318-F1
#
_cell.length_a   1.000
_cell.length_b   1.000
_cell.length_c   1.000
_cell.angle_alpha   90.00
_cell.angle_beta   90.00
_cell.angle_gamma   90.00
#
_symmetry.space_group_name_H-M   'P 1'
#
loop_
_entity.id
_entity.type
_entity.pdbx_description
1 polymer ?
#
loop_
_entity_poly.entity_id
_entity_poly.type
_entity_poly.pdbx_seq_one_letter_code
_entity_poly.pdbx_strand_id
1 'polypeptide(L)'
;MRIPEAANDNLRPGRQPQSEAEIRAALGHFAQHHLNAAQDAYARAEAALAAGDREEFAFWANICRALDRRLAATLSDVWGLPG
;
A
#
# COMPACT_ATOMS: atom_id res chain seq x y z
N MET A 1 -14.09 14.29 32.00
CA MET A 1 -13.74 14.15 30.57
C MET A 1 -12.68 13.07 30.45
N ARG A 2 -13.02 11.87 29.95
CA ARG A 2 -12.07 10.76 29.77
C ARG A 2 -11.42 10.90 28.39
N ILE A 3 -10.11 11.09 28.36
CA ILE A 3 -9.29 10.89 27.17
C ILE A 3 -9.32 9.39 26.84
N PRO A 4 -9.71 8.97 25.61
CA PRO A 4 -9.55 7.59 25.21
C PRO A 4 -8.06 7.27 25.25
N GLU A 5 -7.75 6.12 25.83
CA GLU A 5 -6.40 5.56 25.85
C GLU A 5 -5.86 5.58 24.41
N ALA A 6 -4.63 6.06 24.22
CA ALA A 6 -4.03 6.04 22.90
C ALA A 6 -4.09 4.61 22.34
N ALA A 7 -4.52 4.42 21.09
CA ALA A 7 -4.61 3.10 20.42
C ALA A 7 -3.25 2.37 20.23
N ASN A 8 -2.23 2.87 20.90
CA ASN A 8 -0.91 2.30 21.08
C ASN A 8 -1.02 1.15 22.09
N ASP A 9 -1.32 -0.05 21.59
CA ASP A 9 -1.31 -1.30 22.38
C ASP A 9 0.11 -1.87 22.59
N ASN A 10 1.16 -1.10 22.26
CA ASN A 10 2.55 -1.59 22.33
C ASN A 10 2.99 -1.88 23.78
N LEU A 11 2.28 -1.34 24.76
CA LEU A 11 2.55 -1.51 26.20
C LEU A 11 1.49 -2.35 26.94
N ARG A 12 0.66 -3.13 26.24
CA ARG A 12 -0.35 -3.96 26.90
C ARG A 12 0.33 -4.94 27.88
N PRO A 13 0.02 -4.89 29.19
CA PRO A 13 0.67 -5.77 30.18
C PRO A 13 0.39 -7.24 29.83
N GLY A 14 1.46 -8.04 29.78
CA GLY A 14 1.41 -9.48 29.42
C GLY A 14 1.73 -9.80 27.95
N ARG A 15 1.93 -8.79 27.08
CA ARG A 15 2.44 -9.02 25.72
C ARG A 15 3.97 -9.04 25.75
N GLN A 16 4.59 -10.12 25.28
CA GLN A 16 6.05 -10.13 25.09
C GLN A 16 6.42 -9.12 23.98
N PRO A 17 7.45 -8.29 24.17
CA PRO A 17 7.90 -7.38 23.13
C PRO A 17 8.36 -8.19 21.92
N GLN A 18 7.89 -7.82 20.72
CA GLN A 18 8.34 -8.47 19.49
C GLN A 18 9.83 -8.19 19.29
N SER A 19 10.57 -9.23 18.94
CA SER A 19 11.99 -9.12 18.62
C SER A 19 12.16 -8.36 17.30
N GLU A 20 13.29 -7.68 17.13
CA GLU A 20 13.60 -6.96 15.87
C GLU A 20 13.52 -7.89 14.64
N ALA A 21 13.94 -9.15 14.78
CA ALA A 21 13.84 -10.16 13.72
C ALA A 21 12.39 -10.47 13.34
N GLU A 22 11.48 -10.53 14.31
CA GLU A 22 10.05 -10.79 14.08
C GLU A 22 9.38 -9.59 13.42
N ILE A 23 9.76 -8.37 13.81
CA ILE A 23 9.30 -7.14 13.17
C ILE A 23 9.79 -7.09 11.72
N ARG A 24 11.07 -7.41 11.45
CA ARG A 24 11.62 -7.48 10.09
C ARG A 24 10.93 -8.54 9.23
N ALA A 25 10.67 -9.71 9.80
CA ALA A 25 9.96 -10.79 9.10
C ALA A 25 8.50 -10.40 8.81
N ALA A 26 7.79 -9.80 9.76
CA ALA A 26 6.44 -9.30 9.57
C ALA A 26 6.38 -8.19 8.51
N LEU A 27 7.33 -7.25 8.52
CA LEU A 27 7.45 -6.22 7.50
C LEU A 27 7.81 -6.81 6.12
N GLY A 28 8.69 -7.81 6.07
CA GLY A 28 9.03 -8.52 4.83
C GLY A 28 7.86 -9.34 4.28
N HIS A 29 7.06 -9.95 5.15
CA HIS A 29 5.86 -10.69 4.77
C HIS A 29 4.74 -9.75 4.35
N PHE A 30 4.55 -8.64 5.06
CA PHE A 30 3.66 -7.56 4.64
C PHE A 30 4.07 -6.99 3.29
N ALA A 31 5.36 -6.73 3.08
CA ALA A 31 5.91 -6.30 1.80
C ALA A 31 5.61 -7.33 0.71
N GLN A 32 5.89 -8.62 0.94
CA GLN A 32 5.63 -9.68 -0.04
C GLN A 32 4.15 -9.86 -0.39
N HIS A 33 3.23 -9.72 0.57
CA HIS A 33 1.82 -10.05 0.34
C HIS A 33 0.93 -8.83 0.08
N HIS A 34 1.30 -7.64 0.55
CA HIS A 34 0.53 -6.41 0.36
C HIS A 34 1.14 -5.49 -0.71
N LEU A 35 2.48 -5.43 -0.88
CA LEU A 35 3.05 -4.68 -2.01
C LEU A 35 2.85 -5.40 -3.33
N ASN A 36 2.82 -6.74 -3.36
CA ASN A 36 2.53 -7.47 -4.60
C ASN A 36 1.14 -7.12 -5.15
N ALA A 37 0.15 -6.87 -4.30
CA ALA A 37 -1.18 -6.44 -4.75
C ALA A 37 -1.14 -5.02 -5.37
N ALA A 38 -0.37 -4.11 -4.78
CA ALA A 38 -0.19 -2.77 -5.33
C ALA A 38 0.63 -2.79 -6.64
N GLN A 39 1.67 -3.63 -6.71
CA GLN A 39 2.50 -3.81 -7.90
C GLN A 39 1.75 -4.52 -9.03
N ASP A 40 0.90 -5.50 -8.72
CA ASP A 40 0.02 -6.14 -9.71
C ASP A 40 -0.99 -5.12 -10.27
N ALA A 41 -1.61 -4.30 -9.41
CA ALA A 41 -2.47 -3.21 -9.85
C ALA A 41 -1.72 -2.17 -10.70
N TYR A 42 -0.48 -1.83 -10.34
CA TYR A 42 0.38 -0.93 -11.13
C TYR A 42 0.69 -1.52 -12.52
N ALA A 43 1.10 -2.79 -12.59
CA ALA A 43 1.40 -3.46 -13.85
C ALA A 43 0.17 -3.61 -14.75
N ARG A 44 -1.01 -3.86 -14.17
CA ARG A 44 -2.28 -3.90 -14.90
C ARG A 44 -2.70 -2.51 -15.38
N ALA A 45 -2.47 -1.48 -14.58
CA ALA A 45 -2.67 -0.10 -15.01
C ALA A 45 -1.77 0.22 -16.22
N GLU A 46 -0.46 -0.08 -16.15
CA GLU A 46 0.46 0.07 -17.29
C GLU A 46 0.04 -0.74 -18.52
N ALA A 47 -0.46 -1.96 -18.35
CA ALA A 47 -0.91 -2.79 -19.47
C ALA A 47 -2.17 -2.22 -20.14
N ALA A 48 -3.17 -1.81 -19.35
CA ALA A 48 -4.38 -1.15 -19.84
C ALA A 48 -4.05 0.15 -20.58
N LEU A 49 -3.07 0.86 -20.05
CA LEU A 49 -2.53 2.07 -20.65
C LEU A 49 -1.87 1.82 -22.00
N ALA A 50 -1.03 0.80 -22.10
CA ALA A 50 -0.41 0.39 -23.36
C ALA A 50 -1.44 -0.06 -24.40
N ALA A 51 -2.58 -0.60 -23.95
CA ALA A 51 -3.73 -0.93 -24.79
C ALA A 51 -4.61 0.29 -25.15
N GLY A 52 -4.39 1.46 -24.54
CA GLY A 52 -5.21 2.65 -24.72
C GLY A 52 -6.56 2.60 -23.98
N ASP A 53 -6.74 1.64 -23.08
CA ASP A 53 -7.97 1.48 -22.31
C ASP A 53 -7.95 2.35 -21.05
N ARG A 54 -8.57 3.53 -21.17
CA ARG A 54 -8.59 4.52 -20.08
C ARG A 54 -9.49 4.11 -18.93
N GLU A 55 -10.52 3.31 -19.15
CA GLU A 55 -11.43 2.86 -18.09
C GLU A 55 -10.74 1.82 -17.22
N GLU A 56 -10.10 0.84 -17.85
CA GLU A 56 -9.36 -0.21 -17.15
C GLU A 56 -8.13 0.38 -16.42
N PHE A 57 -7.43 1.33 -17.05
CA PHE A 57 -6.38 2.09 -16.38
C PHE A 57 -6.89 2.81 -15.12
N ALA A 58 -7.99 3.58 -15.21
CA ALA A 58 -8.52 4.33 -14.08
C ALA A 58 -8.96 3.41 -12.93
N PHE A 59 -9.49 2.23 -13.26
CA PHE A 59 -9.85 1.22 -12.27
C PHE A 59 -8.62 0.71 -11.51
N TRP A 60 -7.59 0.26 -12.23
CA TRP A 60 -6.38 -0.27 -11.62
C TRP A 60 -5.54 0.80 -10.92
N ALA A 61 -5.51 2.04 -11.43
CA ALA A 61 -4.86 3.18 -10.78
C ALA A 61 -5.54 3.53 -9.44
N ASN A 62 -6.87 3.46 -9.36
CA ASN A 62 -7.60 3.67 -8.10
C ASN A 62 -7.33 2.55 -7.09
N ILE A 63 -7.28 1.30 -7.53
CA ILE A 63 -6.90 0.16 -6.69
C ILE A 63 -5.47 0.35 -6.18
N CYS A 64 -4.53 0.71 -7.07
CA CYS A 64 -3.15 1.00 -6.70
C CYS A 64 -3.09 2.14 -5.67
N ARG A 65 -3.87 3.22 -5.82
CA ARG A 65 -3.91 4.36 -4.88
C ARG A 65 -4.51 4.00 -3.52
N ALA A 66 -5.44 3.05 -3.48
CA ALA A 66 -6.01 2.53 -2.24
C ALA A 66 -5.01 1.65 -1.46
N LEU A 67 -4.13 0.94 -2.16
CA LEU A 67 -3.14 0.04 -1.58
C LEU A 67 -1.81 0.75 -1.25
N ASP A 68 -1.27 1.52 -2.19
CA ASP A 68 -0.01 2.27 -2.06
C ASP A 68 -0.10 3.62 -2.79
N ARG A 69 -0.27 4.68 -2.00
CA ARG A 69 -0.36 6.06 -2.51
C ARG A 69 0.93 6.56 -3.17
N ARG A 70 2.11 6.06 -2.75
CA ARG A 70 3.39 6.50 -3.34
C ARG A 70 3.59 5.86 -4.71
N LEU A 71 3.29 4.57 -4.83
CA LEU A 71 3.36 3.85 -6.10
C LEU A 71 2.36 4.40 -7.12
N ALA A 72 1.14 4.72 -6.68
CA ALA A 72 0.14 5.36 -7.53
C ALA A 72 0.54 6.78 -7.98
N ALA A 73 1.28 7.53 -7.16
CA ALA A 73 1.79 8.84 -7.57
C ALA A 73 2.82 8.73 -8.70
N THR A 74 3.57 7.63 -8.78
CA THR A 74 4.47 7.37 -9.91
C THR A 74 3.71 7.17 -11.22
N LEU A 75 2.51 6.57 -11.20
CA LEU A 75 1.64 6.51 -12.39
C LEU A 75 1.25 7.91 -12.88
N SER A 76 0.93 8.82 -11.97
CA SER A 76 0.57 10.21 -12.31
C SER A 76 1.75 10.99 -12.91
N ASP A 77 2.96 10.78 -12.37
CA ASP A 77 4.20 11.44 -12.86
C ASP A 77 4.59 10.98 -14.26
N VAL A 78 4.52 9.67 -14.53
CA VAL A 78 4.72 9.09 -15.87
C VAL A 78 3.73 9.67 -16.90
N TRP A 79 2.59 10.20 -16.45
CA TRP A 79 1.50 10.70 -17.29
C TRP A 79 1.32 12.22 -17.33
N GLY A 80 2.07 12.98 -16.53
CA GLY A 80 1.87 14.43 -16.42
C GLY A 80 0.48 14.84 -15.88
N LEU A 81 -0.21 13.95 -15.16
CA LEU A 81 -1.44 14.26 -14.45
C LEU A 81 -1.10 14.82 -13.05
N PRO A 82 -1.80 15.86 -12.55
CA PRO A 82 -1.56 16.34 -11.19
C PRO A 82 -1.89 15.24 -10.16
N GLY A 83 -0.92 14.91 -9.30
CA GLY A 83 -0.99 13.80 -8.32
C GLY A 83 -1.97 13.99 -7.16
#